data_AF-A0A9D6FK10-F1
#
_entry.id   AF-A0A9D6FK10-F1
#
_cell.length_a   1.000
_cell.length_b   1.000
_cell.length_c   1.000
_cell.angle_alpha   90.00
_cell.angle_beta   90.00
_cell.angle_gamma   90.00
#
_symmetry.space_group_name_H-M   'P 1'
#
loop_
_entity.id
_entity.type
_entity.pdbx_description
1 polymer ?
#
loop_
_entity_poly.entity_id
_entity_poly.type
_entity_poly.pdbx_seq_one_letter_code
_entity_poly.pdbx_strand_id
1 'polypeptide(L)'
;MGFQGVVVLLPDLGRAGGGTLFLDEIGDLPAEVVSEATERLERRLILRRLAEQRGNRTATAESLGISRKTLFNKMKQYGITAGDDEDAGDTIG
;
A
#
# COMPACT_ATOMS: atom_id res chain seq x y z
N MET A 1 -2.62 -20.68 -25.00
CA MET A 1 -2.71 -20.77 -23.53
C MET A 1 -2.38 -19.40 -22.96
N GLY A 2 -3.39 -18.64 -22.52
CA GLY A 2 -3.18 -17.28 -22.00
C GLY A 2 -2.96 -17.34 -20.49
N PHE A 3 -1.77 -16.99 -20.03
CA PHE A 3 -1.50 -16.81 -18.61
C PHE A 3 -1.93 -15.40 -18.20
N GLN A 4 -2.98 -15.31 -17.38
CA GLN A 4 -3.46 -14.05 -16.79
C GLN A 4 -2.67 -13.79 -15.50
N GLY A 5 -1.41 -13.35 -15.65
CA GLY A 5 -0.54 -12.98 -14.53
C GLY A 5 -0.85 -11.57 -14.02
N VAL A 6 -0.91 -11.38 -12.69
CA VAL A 6 -1.05 -10.07 -12.05
C VAL A 6 0.28 -9.31 -12.21
N VAL A 7 0.26 -8.22 -12.99
CA VAL A 7 1.41 -7.32 -13.15
C VAL A 7 1.42 -6.35 -11.96
N VAL A 8 2.43 -6.47 -11.09
CA VAL A 8 2.67 -5.46 -10.05
C VAL A 8 3.70 -4.48 -10.59
N LEU A 9 3.23 -3.31 -11.05
CA LEU A 9 4.12 -2.20 -11.40
C LEU A 9 4.68 -1.62 -10.09
N LEU A 10 5.91 -1.98 -9.74
CA LEU A 10 6.66 -1.31 -8.67
C LEU A 10 7.52 -0.21 -9.29
N PRO A 11 7.04 1.05 -9.43
CA PRO A 11 7.96 2.16 -9.59
C PRO A 11 8.78 2.23 -8.29
N ASP A 12 10.10 2.34 -8.44
CA ASP A 12 11.08 2.62 -7.39
C ASP A 12 11.63 1.45 -6.54
N LEU A 13 11.83 0.26 -7.10
CA LEU A 13 12.92 -0.59 -6.60
C LEU A 13 14.22 -0.02 -7.19
N GLY A 14 14.84 0.91 -6.47
CA GLY A 14 16.06 1.57 -6.91
C GLY A 14 17.21 0.57 -7.05
N ARG A 15 17.50 0.14 -8.27
CA ARG A 15 18.76 0.39 -9.00
C ARG A 15 18.67 -0.24 -10.39
N ALA A 16 18.55 0.63 -11.40
CA ALA A 16 18.66 0.36 -12.84
C ALA A 16 17.60 -0.55 -13.49
N GLY A 17 16.62 0.08 -14.16
CA GLY A 17 15.72 -0.57 -15.11
C GLY A 17 14.35 -0.87 -14.52
N GLY A 18 13.29 -0.34 -15.12
CA GLY A 18 11.92 -0.69 -14.77
C GLY A 18 11.62 -2.16 -15.05
N GLY A 19 12.01 -3.03 -14.11
CA GLY A 19 11.76 -4.47 -14.16
C GLY A 19 10.33 -4.77 -13.73
N THR A 20 9.63 -5.55 -14.54
CA THR A 20 8.44 -6.26 -14.10
C THR A 20 8.92 -7.53 -13.40
N LEU A 21 8.62 -7.70 -12.12
CA LEU A 21 8.89 -8.95 -11.42
C LEU A 21 7.81 -9.96 -11.81
N PHE A 22 8.21 -11.03 -12.48
CA PHE A 22 7.33 -12.15 -12.79
C PHE A 22 7.13 -13.02 -11.54
N LEU A 23 5.95 -13.64 -11.43
CA LEU A 23 5.58 -14.40 -10.23
C LEU A 23 6.51 -15.60 -9.97
N ASP A 24 7.13 -16.17 -11.01
CA ASP A 24 8.08 -17.28 -10.90
C ASP A 24 9.45 -16.85 -10.36
N GLU A 25 9.83 -15.59 -10.56
CA GLU A 25 11.11 -15.03 -10.09
C GLU A 25 11.07 -14.71 -8.58
N ILE A 26 9.90 -14.39 -8.02
CA ILE A 26 9.71 -14.09 -6.59
C ILE A 26 10.05 -15.29 -5.71
N GLY A 27 9.85 -16.53 -6.19
CA GLY A 27 10.06 -17.76 -5.43
C GLY A 27 11.52 -18.02 -5.04
N ASP A 28 12.48 -17.42 -5.76
CA ASP A 28 13.92 -17.57 -5.52
C ASP A 28 14.52 -16.36 -4.79
N LEU A 29 13.72 -15.35 -4.46
CA LEU A 29 14.18 -14.16 -3.75
C LEU A 29 14.30 -14.41 -2.24
N PRO A 30 15.26 -13.75 -1.56
CA PRO A 30 15.33 -13.78 -0.11
C PRO A 30 14.05 -13.23 0.52
N ALA A 31 13.58 -13.89 1.58
CA ALA A 31 12.31 -13.57 2.25
C ALA A 31 12.21 -12.10 2.69
N GLU A 32 13.34 -11.49 3.07
CA GLU A 32 13.43 -10.06 3.43
C GLU A 32 12.97 -9.14 2.28
N VAL A 33 13.42 -9.42 1.04
CA VAL A 33 13.07 -8.63 -0.15
C VAL A 33 11.59 -8.81 -0.51
N VAL A 34 11.07 -10.04 -0.38
CA VAL A 34 9.65 -10.32 -0.62
C VAL A 34 8.77 -9.62 0.42
N SER A 35 9.19 -9.63 1.69
CA SER A 35 8.49 -8.94 2.77
C SER A 35 8.44 -7.43 2.53
N GLU A 36 9.57 -6.80 2.23
CA GLU A 36 9.63 -5.36 1.94
C GLU A 36 8.76 -4.98 0.74
N ALA A 37 8.84 -5.75 -0.35
CA ALA A 37 8.04 -5.51 -1.55
C ALA A 37 6.53 -5.63 -1.27
N THR A 38 6.14 -6.63 -0.48
CA THR A 38 4.75 -6.88 -0.08
C THR A 38 4.23 -5.74 0.80
N GLU A 39 5.00 -5.30 1.78
CA GLU A 39 4.64 -4.16 2.64
C GLU A 39 4.48 -2.86 1.85
N ARG A 40 5.39 -2.58 0.90
CA ARG A 40 5.30 -1.41 0.03
C ARG A 40 4.09 -1.45 -0.89
N LEU A 41 3.74 -2.64 -1.41
CA LEU A 41 2.54 -2.82 -2.23
C LEU A 41 1.28 -2.62 -1.39
N GLU A 42 1.21 -3.27 -0.24
CA GLU A 42 0.05 -3.21 0.65
C GLU A 42 -0.22 -1.78 1.15
N ARG A 43 0.82 -1.06 1.57
CA ARG A 43 0.74 0.36 1.93
C ARG A 43 0.14 1.20 0.81
N ARG A 44 0.61 1.02 -0.42
CA ARG A 44 0.09 1.76 -1.60
C ARG A 44 -1.38 1.44 -1.87
N LEU A 45 -1.77 0.17 -1.77
CA LEU A 45 -3.17 -0.23 -1.95
C LEU A 45 -4.08 0.41 -0.90
N ILE A 46 -3.68 0.39 0.37
CA ILE A 46 -4.45 1.01 1.46
C ILE A 46 -4.62 2.51 1.23
N LEU A 47 -3.53 3.23 0.92
CA LEU A 47 -3.57 4.67 0.66
C LEU A 47 -4.47 5.01 -0.54
N ARG A 48 -4.35 4.24 -1.63
CA ARG A 48 -5.17 4.43 -2.82
C ARG A 48 -6.66 4.24 -2.51
N ARG A 49 -7.03 3.18 -1.79
CA ARG A 49 -8.44 2.94 -1.42
C ARG A 49 -8.97 3.99 -0.47
N LEU A 50 -8.17 4.43 0.50
CA LEU A 50 -8.55 5.53 1.39
C LEU A 50 -8.81 6.81 0.59
N ALA A 51 -7.97 7.15 -0.39
CA ALA A 51 -8.17 8.31 -1.25
C ALA A 51 -9.43 8.18 -2.12
N GLU A 52 -9.63 7.04 -2.79
CA GLU A 52 -10.82 6.75 -3.61
C GLU A 52 -12.12 6.88 -2.82
N GLN A 53 -12.07 6.66 -1.50
CA GLN A 53 -13.22 6.69 -0.62
C GLN A 53 -13.23 7.86 0.36
N ARG A 54 -12.41 8.89 0.08
CA ARG A 54 -12.38 10.14 0.84
C ARG A 54 -12.16 9.91 2.35
N GLY A 55 -11.27 8.99 2.69
CA GLY A 55 -10.92 8.66 4.07
C GLY A 55 -11.92 7.76 4.80
N ASN A 56 -12.98 7.27 4.14
CA ASN A 56 -13.95 6.36 4.77
C ASN A 56 -13.33 4.99 5.04
N ARG A 57 -12.82 4.81 6.26
CA ARG A 57 -12.14 3.58 6.71
C ARG A 57 -13.03 2.34 6.65
N THR A 58 -14.34 2.47 6.86
CA THR A 58 -15.28 1.33 6.83
C THR A 58 -15.41 0.80 5.40
N ALA A 59 -15.74 1.68 4.47
CA ALA A 59 -15.83 1.32 3.06
C ALA A 59 -14.45 0.83 2.53
N THR A 60 -13.34 1.30 3.12
CA THR A 60 -11.98 0.97 2.62
C THR A 60 -11.67 -0.46 2.99
N ALA A 61 -11.99 -0.84 4.22
CA ALA A 61 -11.88 -2.21 4.69
C ALA A 61 -12.75 -3.16 3.84
N GLU A 62 -13.99 -2.77 3.56
CA GLU A 62 -14.91 -3.53 2.71
C GLU A 62 -14.38 -3.71 1.28
N SER A 63 -13.89 -2.64 0.65
CA SER A 63 -13.32 -2.70 -0.70
C SER A 63 -12.02 -3.50 -0.77
N LEU A 64 -11.28 -3.62 0.33
CA LEU A 64 -10.09 -4.44 0.44
C LEU A 64 -10.40 -5.89 0.86
N GLY A 65 -11.65 -6.20 1.20
CA GLY A 65 -12.05 -7.52 1.68
C GLY A 65 -11.47 -7.90 3.05
N ILE A 66 -11.11 -6.91 3.88
CA ILE A 66 -10.51 -7.13 5.20
C ILE A 66 -11.40 -6.57 6.31
N SER A 67 -11.19 -7.05 7.53
CA SER A 67 -11.88 -6.47 8.69
C SER A 67 -11.41 -5.04 8.97
N ARG A 68 -12.28 -4.20 9.53
CA ARG A 68 -11.91 -2.84 9.99
C ARG A 68 -10.74 -2.85 10.98
N LYS A 69 -10.67 -3.86 11.85
CA LYS A 69 -9.57 -4.05 12.80
C LYS A 69 -8.25 -4.34 12.08
N THR A 70 -8.28 -5.18 11.04
CA THR A 70 -7.12 -5.47 10.19
C THR A 70 -6.63 -4.21 9.48
N LEU A 71 -7.55 -3.45 8.88
CA LEU A 71 -7.21 -2.18 8.23
C LEU A 71 -6.55 -1.22 9.24
N PHE A 72 -7.14 -1.04 10.42
CA PHE A 72 -6.59 -0.17 11.46
C PHE A 72 -5.17 -0.59 11.88
N ASN A 73 -4.95 -1.88 12.11
CA ASN A 73 -3.63 -2.40 12.47
C ASN A 73 -2.60 -2.14 11.36
N LYS A 74 -2.97 -2.35 10.10
CA LYS A 74 -2.11 -2.08 8.95
C LYS A 74 -1.82 -0.58 8.78
N MET A 75 -2.84 0.27 8.95
CA MET A 75 -2.66 1.72 8.97
C MET A 75 -1.68 2.15 10.06
N LYS A 76 -1.79 1.58 11.27
CA LYS A 76 -0.84 1.84 12.36
C LYS A 76 0.57 1.35 12.02
N GLN A 77 0.70 0.13 11.50
CA GLN A 77 1.98 -0.47 11.10
C GLN A 77 2.70 0.38 10.04
N TYR A 78 1.95 0.93 9.09
CA TYR A 78 2.51 1.72 7.99
C TYR A 78 2.53 3.24 8.25
N GLY A 79 2.12 3.70 9.43
CA GLY A 79 2.06 5.12 9.76
C GLY A 79 1.08 5.92 8.89
N ILE A 80 -0.06 5.32 8.52
CA ILE A 80 -1.13 5.96 7.75
C ILE A 80 -2.15 6.55 8.74
N THR A 81 -2.17 7.87 8.88
CA THR A 81 -3.23 8.61 9.57
C THR A 81 -4.26 9.09 8.55
N ALA A 82 -5.55 8.93 8.84
CA ALA A 82 -6.61 9.41 7.96
C ALA A 82 -7.32 10.61 8.65
N GLY A 83 -6.82 11.82 8.34
CA GLY A 83 -7.27 13.17 8.81
C GLY A 83 -6.99 13.43 10.30
N ASP A 84 -6.34 14.48 10.81
CA ASP A 84 -5.70 15.75 10.35
C ASP A 84 -4.45 15.97 11.28
N ASP A 85 -3.40 16.75 10.99
CA ASP A 85 -3.07 18.08 11.59
C ASP A 85 -1.74 18.62 10.98
N GLU A 86 -1.79 19.55 10.03
CA GLU A 86 -1.11 20.84 10.26
C GLU A 86 -2.21 21.63 10.97
N ASP A 87 -1.99 22.00 12.23
CA ASP A 87 -2.78 23.05 12.83
C ASP A 87 -2.63 24.26 11.91
N ALA A 88 -3.75 24.69 11.31
CA ALA A 88 -3.84 26.02 10.73
C ALA A 88 -3.32 26.95 11.81
N GLY A 89 -2.06 27.35 11.67
CA GLY A 89 -1.37 28.20 12.60
C GLY A 89 -2.21 29.46 12.68
N ASP A 90 -2.96 29.56 13.77
CA ASP A 90 -3.32 30.82 14.34
C ASP A 90 -2.00 31.60 14.49
N THR A 91 -1.72 32.42 13.49
CA THR A 91 -0.90 33.61 13.64
C THR A 91 -1.77 34.75 13.20
N ILE A 92 -2.80 35.03 14.00
CA ILE A 92 -3.34 36.37 14.13
C ILE A 92 -2.75 36.93 15.43
N GLY A 93 -1.80 37.86 15.29
CA GLY A 93 -1.18 38.59 16.40
C GLY A 93 0.18 39.13 16.04
#